data_AF-A0A7X9GVW0-F1
#
_entry.id   AF-A0A7X9GVW0-F1
#
_cell.length_a   1.000
_cell.length_b   1.000
_cell.length_c   1.000
_cell.angle_alpha   90.00
_cell.angle_beta   90.00
_cell.angle_gamma   90.00
#
_symmetry.space_group_name_H-M   'P 1'
#
loop_
_entity.id
_entity.type
_entity.pdbx_description
1 polymer ?
#
loop_
_entity_poly.entity_id
_entity_poly.type
_entity_poly.pdbx_seq_one_letter_code
_entity_poly.pdbx_strand_id
1 'polypeptide(L)'
;MEFSLDDYHFILTHKPMKNVPKDAINIHGHHHRKLLPSKYRKDRYFNVAVDHNDYRPISIEEIVEYKLGKAEINKFSIIDQIKYSSLNMQYAISMA
;
A
#
# COMPACT_ATOMS: atom_id res chain seq x y z
N MET A 1 -5.62 3.65 5.61
CA MET A 1 -4.68 3.06 6.57
C MET A 1 -3.27 3.28 6.06
N GLU A 2 -2.27 3.27 6.92
CA GLU A 2 -0.88 3.48 6.53
C GLU A 2 0.13 2.81 7.47
N PHE A 3 1.36 2.62 7.00
CA PHE A 3 2.52 2.20 7.78
C PHE A 3 3.80 2.76 7.15
N SER A 4 4.89 2.78 7.91
CA SER A 4 6.21 3.22 7.46
C SER A 4 7.25 2.13 7.67
N LEU A 5 8.23 2.11 6.77
CA LEU A 5 9.43 1.28 6.84
C LEU A 5 10.62 2.17 6.49
N ASP A 6 11.52 2.40 7.44
CA ASP A 6 12.62 3.35 7.33
C ASP A 6 12.12 4.73 6.84
N ASP A 7 12.68 5.23 5.73
CA ASP A 7 12.29 6.50 5.10
C ASP A 7 11.08 6.39 4.15
N TYR A 8 10.50 5.20 4.02
CA TYR A 8 9.40 4.93 3.08
C TYR A 8 8.05 4.89 3.78
N HIS A 9 7.11 5.67 3.25
CA HIS A 9 5.73 5.70 3.74
C HIS A 9 4.79 4.95 2.80
N PHE A 10 3.97 4.04 3.33
CA PHE A 10 3.02 3.23 2.58
C PHE A 10 1.58 3.58 2.96
N ILE A 11 0.78 3.97 1.98
CA ILE A 11 -0.62 4.37 2.17
C ILE A 11 -1.54 3.37 1.49
N LEU A 12 -2.44 2.77 2.26
CA LEU A 12 -3.39 1.75 1.85
C LEU A 12 -4.76 2.36 1.61
N THR A 13 -5.25 2.27 0.38
CA THR A 13 -6.56 2.78 -0.04
C THR A 13 -7.29 1.79 -0.94
N HIS A 14 -8.62 1.84 -1.01
CA HIS A 14 -9.35 1.01 -1.97
C HIS A 14 -9.13 1.47 -3.41
N LYS A 15 -9.27 2.78 -3.67
CA LYS A 15 -9.03 3.42 -4.99
C LYS A 15 -7.66 4.11 -5.00
N PRO A 16 -6.98 4.22 -6.15
CA PRO A 16 -5.73 4.97 -6.22
C PRO A 16 -5.93 6.42 -5.83
N MET A 17 -5.04 6.93 -4.99
CA MET A 17 -5.04 8.34 -4.60
C MET A 17 -4.67 9.24 -5.78
N LYS A 18 -5.38 10.35 -5.94
CA LYS A 18 -5.06 11.35 -6.98
C LYS A 18 -3.72 12.04 -6.70
N ASN A 19 -3.48 12.40 -5.44
CA ASN A 19 -2.30 13.15 -5.01
C ASN A 19 -1.57 12.36 -3.91
N VAL A 20 -0.73 11.41 -4.29
CA VAL A 20 0.12 10.70 -3.32
C VAL A 20 1.21 11.67 -2.82
N PRO A 21 1.51 11.73 -1.51
CA PRO A 21 2.66 12.49 -0.98
C PRO A 21 3.99 12.03 -1.58
N LYS A 22 4.89 12.95 -1.92
CA LYS A 22 6.09 12.69 -2.76
C LYS A 22 6.88 11.44 -2.34
N ASP A 23 7.04 11.24 -1.04
CA ASP A 23 7.87 10.18 -0.45
C ASP A 23 7.02 8.99 0.03
N ALA A 24 5.81 8.84 -0.54
CA ALA A 24 4.90 7.75 -0.23
C ALA A 24 4.59 6.89 -1.45
N ILE A 25 4.32 5.61 -1.14
CA ILE A 25 3.84 4.58 -2.06
C ILE A 25 2.38 4.30 -1.73
N ASN A 26 1.50 4.42 -2.72
CA ASN A 26 0.10 4.06 -2.56
C ASN A 26 -0.15 2.62 -3.01
N ILE A 27 -0.49 1.77 -2.04
CA ILE A 27 -1.00 0.42 -2.28
C ILE A 27 -2.52 0.54 -2.42
N HIS A 28 -3.05 0.15 -3.57
CA HIS A 28 -4.47 0.30 -3.85
C HIS A 28 -5.05 -0.87 -4.64
N GLY A 29 -6.38 -0.95 -4.75
CA GLY A 29 -7.06 -1.90 -5.62
C GLY A 29 -7.83 -1.20 -6.76
N HIS A 30 -9.05 -1.66 -7.00
CA HIS A 30 -10.07 -1.05 -7.88
C HIS A 30 -9.83 -1.12 -9.40
N HIS A 31 -8.58 -1.08 -9.87
CA HIS A 31 -8.30 -1.17 -11.31
C HIS A 31 -8.17 -2.62 -11.78
N HIS A 32 -9.30 -3.25 -12.09
CA HIS A 32 -9.39 -4.60 -12.65
C HIS A 32 -9.12 -4.60 -14.17
N ARG A 33 -8.47 -5.66 -14.69
CA ARG A 33 -8.24 -5.95 -16.13
C ARG A 33 -7.44 -4.94 -16.96
N LYS A 34 -7.18 -3.73 -16.45
CA LYS A 34 -6.37 -2.70 -17.12
C LYS A 34 -5.07 -2.51 -16.35
N LEU A 35 -3.96 -2.41 -17.08
CA LEU A 35 -2.71 -1.88 -16.53
C LEU A 35 -3.01 -0.57 -15.82
N LEU A 36 -2.23 -0.29 -14.77
CA LEU A 36 -2.26 0.98 -14.06
C LEU A 36 -2.31 2.13 -15.08
N PRO A 37 -3.34 3.00 -15.07
CA PRO A 37 -3.45 4.09 -16.04
C PRO A 37 -2.15 4.89 -16.10
N SER A 38 -1.70 5.28 -17.30
CA SER A 38 -0.39 5.91 -17.54
C SER A 38 -0.11 7.18 -16.72
N LYS A 39 -1.17 7.85 -16.28
CA LYS A 39 -1.11 8.99 -15.35
C LYS A 39 -0.55 8.65 -13.96
N TYR A 40 -0.59 7.38 -13.56
CA TYR A 40 -0.06 6.91 -12.29
C TYR A 40 1.34 6.35 -12.48
N ARG A 41 2.30 6.85 -11.71
CA ARG A 41 3.70 6.43 -11.85
C ARG A 41 3.92 5.06 -11.20
N LYS A 42 4.48 4.12 -11.94
CA LYS A 42 4.67 2.72 -11.49
C LYS A 42 5.56 2.58 -10.25
N ASP A 43 6.45 3.53 -9.99
CA ASP A 43 7.28 3.58 -8.78
C ASP A 43 6.43 3.89 -7.53
N ARG A 44 5.44 4.78 -7.65
CA ARG A 44 4.68 5.31 -6.50
C ARG A 44 3.33 4.65 -6.25
N TYR A 45 2.87 3.79 -7.16
CA TYR A 45 1.58 3.12 -7.06
C TYR A 45 1.78 1.60 -7.20
N PHE A 46 1.06 0.82 -6.41
CA PHE A 46 1.03 -0.63 -6.50
C PHE A 46 -0.42 -1.12 -6.44
N ASN A 47 -0.85 -1.86 -7.47
CA ASN A 47 -2.23 -2.31 -7.60
C ASN A 47 -2.36 -3.76 -7.12
N VAL A 48 -3.09 -3.99 -6.03
CA VAL A 48 -3.33 -5.31 -5.44
C VAL A 48 -4.66 -5.94 -5.90
N ALA A 49 -5.32 -5.38 -6.92
CA ALA A 49 -6.54 -5.97 -7.46
C ALA A 49 -6.27 -7.42 -7.95
N VAL A 50 -7.18 -8.34 -7.62
CA VAL A 50 -7.01 -9.80 -7.80
C VAL A 50 -6.64 -10.22 -9.23
N ASP A 51 -7.13 -9.51 -10.24
CA ASP A 51 -6.80 -9.74 -11.65
C ASP A 51 -5.30 -9.54 -11.97
N HIS A 52 -4.55 -8.84 -11.11
CA HIS A 52 -3.11 -8.61 -11.25
C HIS A 52 -2.26 -9.57 -10.45
N ASN A 53 -2.88 -10.39 -9.58
CA ASN A 53 -2.21 -11.29 -8.64
C ASN A 53 -2.71 -12.74 -8.79
N ASP A 54 -3.14 -13.15 -9.98
CA ASP A 54 -3.66 -14.49 -10.27
C ASP A 54 -4.74 -14.97 -9.28
N TYR A 55 -5.58 -14.04 -8.82
CA TYR A 55 -6.61 -14.28 -7.81
C TYR A 55 -6.07 -14.83 -6.48
N ARG A 56 -4.83 -14.49 -6.14
CA ARG A 56 -4.18 -14.81 -4.87
C ARG A 56 -3.90 -13.54 -4.07
N PRO A 57 -3.94 -13.62 -2.73
CA PRO A 57 -3.45 -12.54 -1.90
C PRO A 57 -1.95 -12.34 -2.16
N ILE A 58 -1.52 -11.09 -2.13
CA ILE A 58 -0.10 -10.72 -2.12
C ILE A 58 0.26 -10.19 -0.73
N SER A 59 1.39 -10.62 -0.20
CA SER A 59 1.86 -10.20 1.11
C SER A 59 2.45 -8.78 1.08
N ILE A 60 2.49 -8.10 2.23
CA ILE A 60 3.12 -6.76 2.32
C ILE A 60 4.60 -6.86 1.98
N GLU A 61 5.22 -7.97 2.35
CA GLU A 61 6.62 -8.28 2.18
C GLU A 61 6.97 -8.37 0.69
N GLU A 62 6.18 -9.11 -0.08
CA GLU A 62 6.32 -9.17 -1.54
C GLU A 62 6.17 -7.78 -2.18
N ILE A 63 5.23 -6.95 -1.71
CA ILE A 63 5.06 -5.59 -2.21
C ILE A 63 6.27 -4.72 -1.89
N VAL A 64 6.76 -4.77 -0.65
CA VAL A 64 7.92 -4.01 -0.19
C VAL A 64 9.17 -4.44 -0.97
N GLU A 65 9.42 -5.74 -1.10
CA GLU A 65 10.54 -6.26 -1.86
C GLU A 65 10.48 -5.86 -3.34
N TYR A 66 9.29 -5.90 -3.95
CA TYR A 66 9.09 -5.42 -5.32
C TYR A 66 9.42 -3.93 -5.48
N LYS A 67 9.14 -3.11 -4.47
CA LYS A 67 9.31 -1.65 -4.52
C LYS A 67 10.70 -1.18 -4.16
N LEU A 68 11.27 -1.76 -3.11
CA LEU A 68 12.48 -1.28 -2.46
C LEU A 68 13.68 -2.21 -2.68
N GLY A 69 13.45 -3.41 -3.24
CA GLY A 69 14.44 -4.48 -3.27
C GLY A 69 14.43 -5.31 -1.98
N LYS A 70 15.35 -6.27 -1.86
CA LYS A 70 15.46 -7.12 -0.68
C LYS A 70 15.65 -6.26 0.58
N ALA A 71 14.71 -6.37 1.51
CA ALA A 71 14.72 -5.65 2.78
C ALA A 71 14.47 -6.64 3.93
N GLU A 72 15.09 -6.39 5.09
CA GLU A 72 14.75 -7.12 6.31
C GLU A 72 13.48 -6.51 6.91
N ILE A 73 12.36 -7.21 6.82
CA ILE A 73 11.04 -6.68 7.19
C ILE A 73 10.61 -7.22 8.55
N ASN A 74 10.49 -6.33 9.54
CA ASN A 74 9.83 -6.65 10.80
C ASN A 74 8.29 -6.59 10.65
N LYS A 75 7.68 -7.73 10.34
CA LYS A 75 6.23 -7.87 10.11
C LYS A 75 5.41 -7.44 11.33
N PHE A 76 5.88 -7.70 12.55
CA PHE A 76 5.16 -7.34 13.77
C PHE A 76 5.07 -5.83 13.92
N SER A 77 6.16 -5.10 13.65
CA SER A 77 6.14 -3.64 13.65
C SER A 77 5.13 -3.07 12.67
N ILE A 78 5.06 -3.62 11.44
CA ILE A 78 4.07 -3.17 10.44
C ILE A 78 2.64 -3.44 10.92
N ILE A 79 2.38 -4.64 11.46
CA ILE A 79 1.06 -5.00 12.00
C ILE A 79 0.66 -4.04 13.13
N ASP A 80 1.58 -3.71 14.02
CA ASP A 80 1.31 -2.80 15.14
C ASP A 80 0.99 -1.39 14.64
N GLN A 81 1.73 -0.88 13.65
CA GLN A 81 1.42 0.41 13.03
C GLN A 81 0.03 0.40 12.38
N ILE A 82 -0.31 -0.64 11.63
CA ILE A 82 -1.62 -0.73 10.95
C ILE A 82 -2.77 -0.78 11.97
N LYS A 83 -2.62 -1.57 13.03
CA LYS A 83 -3.69 -1.81 14.01
C LYS A 83 -3.81 -0.70 15.05
N TYR A 84 -2.70 -0.15 15.50
CA TYR A 84 -2.65 0.62 16.74
C TYR A 84 -2.15 2.05 16.56
N SER A 85 -1.75 2.49 15.36
CA SER A 85 -1.43 3.91 15.19
C SER A 85 -2.68 4.77 15.40
N SER A 86 -2.52 5.89 16.10
CA SER A 86 -3.61 6.83 16.40
C SER A 86 -4.30 7.32 15.14
N LEU A 87 -3.54 7.54 14.07
CA LEU A 87 -4.05 7.95 12.77
C LEU A 87 -4.88 6.85 12.09
N ASN A 88 -4.43 5.59 12.13
CA ASN A 88 -5.22 4.48 11.58
C ASN A 88 -6.50 4.23 12.38
N MET A 89 -6.44 4.37 13.71
CA MET A 89 -7.64 4.30 14.55
C MET A 89 -8.62 5.42 14.21
N GLN A 90 -8.14 6.65 14.00
CA GLN A 90 -8.98 7.76 13.52
C GLN A 90 -9.63 7.46 12.17
N TYR A 91 -8.88 6.89 11.22
CA TYR A 91 -9.46 6.47 9.93
C TYR A 91 -10.57 5.44 10.09
N ALA A 92 -10.36 4.43 10.95
CA ALA A 92 -11.36 3.40 11.21
C ALA A 92 -12.65 3.99 11.82
N ILE A 93 -12.51 4.94 12.76
CA ILE A 93 -13.65 5.61 13.40
C ILE A 93 -14.38 6.53 12.43
N SER A 94 -13.66 7.30 11.59
CA SER A 94 -14.27 8.23 10.63
C SER A 94 -15.05 7.56 9.49
N MET A 95 -14.86 6.25 9.31
CA MET A 95 -15.47 5.43 8.26
C MET A 95 -16.57 4.50 8.80
N ALA A 96 -16.82 4.54 10.12
CA ALA A 96 -17.88 3.79 10.82
C ALA A 96 -19.11 4.68 11.04
#